data_AF-A0A7I9W659-F1
#
_entry.id   AF-A0A7I9W659-F1
#
_cell.length_a   1.000
_cell.length_b   1.000
_cell.length_c   1.000
_cell.angle_alpha   90.00
_cell.angle_beta   90.00
_cell.angle_gamma   90.00
#
_symmetry.space_group_name_H-M   'P 1'
#
loop_
_entity.id
_entity.type
_entity.pdbx_description
1 polymer ?
#
loop_
_entity_poly.entity_id
_entity_poly.type
_entity_poly.pdbx_seq_one_letter_code
_entity_poly.pdbx_strand_id
1 'polypeptide(L)'
;MSEVELPDDDPDRPWTDTVADILRSYRRSFARSPQLIPLLTAHAVNSSHAFTKYNALAALLRRAGFTPADTLRVITLMDCFVLGSALDLAAPVKPWERGPDVGAELAAALATGGPKPARADDAFEFGLKVLLHGLSS
;
A
#
# COMPACT_ATOMS: atom_id res chain seq x y z
N MET A 1 -17.24 -4.89 0.02
CA MET A 1 -15.79 -4.65 0.01
C MET A 1 -15.17 -5.98 0.41
N SER A 2 -14.27 -6.58 -0.39
CA SER A 2 -13.63 -7.82 0.08
C SER A 2 -12.75 -7.46 1.27
N GLU A 3 -12.88 -8.24 2.33
CA GLU A 3 -12.23 -8.00 3.60
C GLU A 3 -10.70 -7.92 3.41
N VAL A 4 -10.03 -6.98 4.09
CA VAL A 4 -8.56 -7.01 4.13
C VAL A 4 -8.17 -8.29 4.87
N GLU A 5 -7.46 -9.19 4.19
CA GLU A 5 -7.04 -10.45 4.81
C GLU A 5 -5.94 -10.15 5.82
N LEU A 6 -6.18 -10.57 7.06
CA LEU A 6 -5.20 -10.53 8.13
C LEU A 6 -4.60 -11.94 8.23
N PRO A 7 -3.28 -12.11 8.04
CA PRO A 7 -2.61 -13.38 8.27
C PRO A 7 -2.77 -13.83 9.72
N ASP A 8 -2.62 -15.12 9.97
CA ASP A 8 -2.50 -15.64 11.32
C ASP A 8 -1.32 -14.97 12.06
N ASP A 9 -1.50 -14.76 13.37
CA ASP A 9 -0.46 -14.16 14.20
C ASP A 9 0.62 -15.20 14.53
N ASP A 10 1.61 -15.31 13.65
CA ASP A 10 2.79 -16.15 13.84
C ASP A 10 3.94 -15.30 14.45
N PRO A 11 4.33 -15.52 15.72
CA PRO A 11 5.38 -14.76 16.38
C PRO A 11 6.79 -15.05 15.84
N ASP A 12 7.00 -16.19 15.17
CA ASP A 12 8.30 -16.57 14.61
C ASP A 12 8.51 -15.97 13.20
N ARG A 13 7.43 -15.44 12.61
CA ARG A 13 7.47 -14.79 11.30
C ARG A 13 8.00 -13.35 11.41
N PRO A 14 8.90 -12.90 10.52
CA PRO A 14 9.32 -11.51 10.47
C PRO A 14 8.11 -10.58 10.31
N TRP A 15 8.01 -9.57 11.17
CA TRP A 15 6.87 -8.63 11.15
C TRP A 15 6.70 -7.94 9.79
N THR A 16 7.81 -7.70 9.09
CA THR A 16 7.85 -7.11 7.74
C THR A 16 7.08 -7.94 6.73
N ASP A 17 7.14 -9.27 6.84
CA ASP A 17 6.48 -10.19 5.91
C ASP A 17 4.97 -10.20 6.15
N THR A 18 4.56 -10.21 7.43
CA THR A 18 3.15 -10.09 7.82
C THR A 18 2.56 -8.76 7.35
N VAL A 19 3.27 -7.65 7.53
CA VAL A 19 2.85 -6.34 6.99
C VAL A 19 2.77 -6.38 5.47
N ALA A 20 3.76 -6.95 4.79
CA ALA A 20 3.78 -7.02 3.33
C ALA A 20 2.52 -7.70 2.78
N ASP A 21 2.08 -8.80 3.41
CA ASP A 21 0.87 -9.51 3.01
C ASP A 21 -0.40 -8.71 3.26
N ILE A 22 -0.50 -8.05 4.42
CA ILE A 22 -1.62 -7.16 4.74
C ILE A 22 -1.72 -6.05 3.69
N LEU A 23 -0.62 -5.37 3.36
CA LEU A 23 -0.61 -4.28 2.39
C LEU A 23 -0.94 -4.75 0.96
N ARG A 24 -0.49 -5.96 0.57
CA ARG A 24 -0.88 -6.59 -0.71
C ARG A 24 -2.38 -6.86 -0.77
N SER A 25 -2.95 -7.47 0.27
CA SER A 25 -4.39 -7.77 0.34
C SER A 25 -5.22 -6.48 0.35
N TYR A 26 -4.78 -5.48 1.10
CA TYR A 26 -5.38 -4.15 1.17
C TYR A 26 -5.38 -3.47 -0.21
N ARG A 27 -4.22 -3.38 -0.90
CA ARG A 27 -4.14 -2.81 -2.26
C ARG A 27 -5.10 -3.50 -3.23
N ARG A 28 -5.08 -4.84 -3.27
CA ARG A 28 -5.99 -5.63 -4.13
C ARG A 28 -7.46 -5.31 -3.82
N SER A 29 -7.81 -5.14 -2.55
CA SER A 29 -9.19 -4.86 -2.18
C SER A 29 -9.68 -3.50 -2.66
N PHE A 30 -8.88 -2.46 -2.48
CA PHE A 30 -9.26 -1.12 -2.88
C PHE A 30 -9.15 -0.88 -4.38
N ALA A 31 -8.25 -1.58 -5.08
CA ALA A 31 -8.17 -1.54 -6.53
C ALA A 31 -9.42 -2.10 -7.24
N ARG A 32 -10.21 -2.95 -6.56
CA ARG A 32 -11.53 -3.41 -7.06
C ARG A 32 -12.62 -2.36 -6.92
N SER A 33 -12.43 -1.33 -6.11
CA SER A 33 -13.42 -0.27 -5.87
C SER A 33 -12.74 1.08 -5.58
N PRO A 34 -11.92 1.61 -6.51
CA PRO A 34 -11.14 2.82 -6.31
C PRO A 34 -11.99 4.07 -5.99
N GLN A 35 -13.23 4.11 -6.48
CA GLN A 35 -14.22 5.15 -6.20
C GLN A 35 -14.62 5.24 -4.71
N LEU A 36 -14.36 4.19 -3.91
CA LEU A 36 -14.63 4.22 -2.48
C LEU A 36 -13.50 4.90 -1.69
N ILE A 37 -12.31 5.06 -2.26
CA ILE A 37 -11.16 5.68 -1.58
C ILE A 37 -11.51 7.09 -1.08
N PRO A 38 -12.02 8.02 -1.92
CA PRO A 38 -12.36 9.37 -1.46
C PRO A 38 -13.43 9.40 -0.37
N LEU A 39 -14.43 8.51 -0.46
CA LEU A 39 -15.50 8.40 0.54
C LEU A 39 -14.98 7.93 1.89
N LEU A 40 -14.08 6.94 1.89
CA LEU A 40 -13.50 6.40 3.12
C LEU A 40 -12.54 7.37 3.77
N THR A 41 -11.83 8.20 3.00
CA THR A 41 -10.94 9.24 3.54
C THR A 41 -11.68 10.49 4.01
N ALA A 42 -12.94 10.69 3.60
CA ALA A 42 -13.75 11.84 4.00
C ALA A 42 -14.42 11.67 5.36
N HIS A 43 -14.42 10.46 5.91
CA HIS A 43 -15.08 10.13 7.17
C HIS A 43 -14.12 9.52 8.18
N ALA A 44 -14.35 9.77 9.46
CA ALA A 44 -13.59 9.13 10.52
C ALA A 44 -13.79 7.61 10.46
N VAL A 45 -12.70 6.87 10.68
CA VAL A 45 -12.75 5.41 10.86
C VAL A 45 -13.65 5.09 12.04
N ASN A 46 -14.76 4.40 11.80
CA ASN A 46 -15.79 4.15 12.81
C ASN A 46 -16.45 2.77 12.70
N SER A 47 -15.83 1.82 11.99
CA SER A 47 -16.36 0.47 11.82
C SER A 47 -15.56 -0.57 12.61
N SER A 48 -16.25 -1.59 13.13
CA SER A 48 -15.63 -2.72 13.82
C SER A 48 -14.57 -3.40 12.95
N HIS A 49 -14.89 -3.61 11.67
CA HIS A 49 -13.97 -4.22 10.70
C HIS A 49 -12.67 -3.40 10.53
N ALA A 50 -12.77 -2.08 10.41
CA ALA A 50 -11.58 -1.24 10.31
C ALA A 50 -10.75 -1.27 11.60
N PHE A 51 -11.39 -1.23 12.76
CA PHE A 51 -10.68 -1.35 14.04
C PHE A 51 -10.01 -2.71 14.22
N THR A 52 -10.59 -3.82 13.73
CA THR A 52 -9.91 -5.13 13.73
C THR A 52 -8.56 -5.06 13.00
N LYS A 53 -8.54 -4.49 11.79
CA LYS A 53 -7.30 -4.28 11.02
C LYS A 53 -6.29 -3.41 11.78
N TYR A 54 -6.72 -2.26 12.28
CA TYR A 54 -5.82 -1.33 12.97
C TYR A 54 -5.30 -1.88 14.29
N ASN A 55 -6.11 -2.63 15.03
CA ASN A 55 -5.67 -3.32 16.25
C ASN A 55 -4.62 -4.39 15.95
N ALA A 56 -4.81 -5.18 14.87
CA ALA A 56 -3.82 -6.17 14.45
C ALA A 56 -2.49 -5.53 14.04
N LEU A 57 -2.53 -4.44 13.25
CA LEU A 57 -1.34 -3.68 12.89
C LEU A 57 -0.65 -3.07 14.12
N ALA A 58 -1.42 -2.49 15.05
CA ALA A 58 -0.86 -1.90 16.26
C ALA A 58 -0.20 -2.95 17.17
N ALA A 59 -0.80 -4.14 17.30
CA ALA A 59 -0.21 -5.26 18.04
C ALA A 59 1.09 -5.75 17.39
N LEU A 60 1.10 -5.90 16.07
CA LEU A 60 2.27 -6.31 15.30
C LEU A 60 3.42 -5.30 15.44
N LEU A 61 3.14 -4.01 15.25
CA LEU A 61 4.13 -2.94 15.38
C LEU A 61 4.65 -2.82 16.83
N ARG A 62 3.79 -3.03 17.84
CA ARG A 62 4.26 -3.09 19.24
C ARG A 62 5.28 -4.20 19.44
N ARG A 63 5.02 -5.42 18.92
CA ARG A 63 5.95 -6.56 19.02
C ARG A 63 7.26 -6.29 18.28
N ALA A 64 7.19 -5.55 17.17
CA ALA A 64 8.36 -5.10 16.42
C ALA A 64 9.16 -3.96 17.10
N GLY A 65 8.73 -3.48 18.27
CA GLY A 65 9.47 -2.48 19.07
C GLY A 65 9.06 -1.03 18.85
N PHE A 66 8.01 -0.76 18.07
CA PHE A 66 7.56 0.62 17.82
C PHE A 66 6.89 1.23 19.06
N THR A 67 7.18 2.51 19.29
CA THR A 67 6.49 3.29 20.32
C THR A 67 5.03 3.55 19.91
N PRO A 68 4.12 3.89 20.85
CA PRO A 68 2.76 4.28 20.49
C PRO A 68 2.69 5.48 19.52
N ALA A 69 3.62 6.45 19.67
CA ALA A 69 3.70 7.61 18.79
C ALA A 69 4.09 7.20 17.37
N ASP A 70 5.02 6.26 17.22
CA ASP A 70 5.45 5.78 15.91
C ASP A 70 4.42 4.84 15.28
N THR A 71 3.71 4.05 16.09
CA THR A 71 2.67 3.13 15.61
C THR A 71 1.64 3.84 14.74
N LEU A 72 1.11 4.98 15.22
CA LEU A 72 0.10 5.73 14.45
C LEU A 72 0.70 6.37 13.18
N ARG A 73 1.94 6.88 13.24
CA ARG A 73 2.65 7.42 12.07
C ARG A 73 2.86 6.34 11.01
N VAL A 74 3.28 5.15 11.43
CA VAL A 74 3.54 4.01 10.56
C VAL A 74 2.25 3.50 9.92
N ILE A 75 1.17 3.36 10.69
CA ILE A 75 -0.15 2.99 10.16
C ILE A 75 -0.62 4.01 9.11
N THR A 76 -0.49 5.30 9.40
CA THR A 76 -0.89 6.37 8.48
C THR A 76 -0.06 6.34 7.19
N LEU A 77 1.25 6.16 7.31
CA LEU A 77 2.17 6.00 6.18
C LEU A 77 1.76 4.81 5.29
N MET A 78 1.46 3.66 5.90
CA MET A 78 1.01 2.46 5.21
C MET A 78 -0.32 2.67 4.48
N ASP A 79 -1.29 3.33 5.13
CA ASP A 79 -2.58 3.65 4.51
C ASP A 79 -2.38 4.58 3.29
N CYS A 80 -1.62 5.66 3.42
CA CYS A 80 -1.32 6.57 2.31
C CYS A 80 -0.67 5.83 1.13
N PHE A 81 0.34 4.99 1.41
CA PHE A 81 1.03 4.21 0.40
C PHE A 81 0.10 3.23 -0.32
N VAL A 82 -0.71 2.47 0.42
CA VAL A 82 -1.61 1.47 -0.16
C VAL A 82 -2.74 2.11 -0.96
N LEU A 83 -3.35 3.18 -0.44
CA LEU A 83 -4.44 3.86 -1.14
C LEU A 83 -3.95 4.51 -2.44
N GLY A 84 -2.78 5.16 -2.42
CA GLY A 84 -2.14 5.67 -3.64
C GLY A 84 -1.81 4.56 -4.64
N SER A 85 -1.29 3.43 -4.15
CA SER A 85 -0.95 2.27 -5.00
C SER A 85 -2.17 1.54 -5.56
N ALA A 86 -3.32 1.58 -4.87
CA ALA A 86 -4.59 1.09 -5.36
C ALA A 86 -5.15 1.99 -6.47
N LEU A 87 -5.01 3.31 -6.34
CA LEU A 87 -5.34 4.26 -7.41
C LEU A 87 -4.46 4.05 -8.64
N ASP A 88 -3.16 3.83 -8.47
CA ASP A 88 -2.25 3.52 -9.59
C ASP A 88 -2.64 2.22 -10.31
N LEU A 89 -2.99 1.17 -9.55
CA LEU A 89 -3.49 -0.07 -10.12
C LEU A 89 -4.84 0.11 -10.84
N ALA A 90 -5.65 1.09 -10.46
CA ALA A 90 -6.91 1.43 -11.12
C ALA A 90 -6.74 2.40 -12.31
N ALA A 91 -5.60 3.08 -12.44
CA ALA A 91 -5.34 4.10 -13.45
C ALA A 91 -5.41 3.58 -14.90
N PRO A 92 -5.49 4.44 -15.94
CA PRO A 92 -5.50 4.01 -17.34
C PRO A 92 -4.34 3.08 -17.71
N VAL A 93 -4.51 2.26 -18.75
CA VAL A 93 -3.47 1.31 -19.23
C VAL A 93 -2.16 2.04 -19.57
N LYS A 94 -2.26 3.26 -20.08
CA LYS A 94 -1.15 4.18 -20.32
C LYS A 94 -1.39 5.45 -19.49
N PRO A 95 -0.84 5.57 -18.28
CA PRO A 95 -1.02 6.74 -17.43
C PRO A 95 -0.30 7.98 -17.97
N TRP A 96 0.77 7.77 -18.74
CA TRP A 96 1.55 8.82 -19.39
C TRP A 96 1.43 8.71 -20.89
N GLU A 97 1.07 9.82 -21.52
CA GLU A 97 1.13 9.97 -22.98
C GLU A 97 2.55 10.30 -23.41
N ARG A 98 2.89 9.90 -24.63
CA ARG A 98 4.13 10.34 -25.28
C ARG A 98 3.81 11.59 -26.08
N GLY A 99 4.66 12.60 -26.01
CA GLY A 99 4.43 13.86 -26.70
C GLY A 99 5.70 14.71 -26.76
N PRO A 100 5.67 15.83 -27.52
CA PRO A 100 6.82 16.72 -27.68
C PRO A 100 7.29 17.34 -26.36
N ASP A 101 6.40 17.40 -25.35
CA ASP A 101 6.71 17.94 -24.03
C ASP A 101 7.39 16.92 -23.09
N VAL A 102 7.55 15.66 -23.51
CA VAL A 102 8.21 14.62 -22.71
C VAL A 102 9.72 14.73 -22.87
N GLY A 103 10.40 15.16 -21.81
CA GLY A 103 11.87 15.22 -21.75
C GLY A 103 12.55 13.86 -21.93
N ALA A 104 13.84 13.87 -22.29
CA ALA A 104 14.59 12.67 -22.66
C ALA A 104 14.68 11.63 -21.54
N GLU A 105 14.82 12.09 -20.30
CA GLU A 105 14.95 11.26 -19.10
C GLU A 105 13.65 10.52 -18.79
N LEU A 106 12.51 11.22 -18.88
CA LEU A 106 11.20 10.61 -18.70
C LEU A 106 10.87 9.69 -19.87
N ALA A 107 11.21 10.06 -21.10
CA ALA A 107 11.04 9.18 -22.26
C ALA A 107 11.82 7.87 -22.11
N ALA A 108 13.06 7.93 -21.60
CA ALA A 108 13.87 6.75 -21.31
C ALA A 108 13.23 5.89 -20.22
N ALA A 109 12.72 6.48 -19.12
CA ALA A 109 12.01 5.74 -18.08
C ALA A 109 10.70 5.11 -18.59
N LEU A 110 9.91 5.82 -19.41
CA LEU A 110 8.70 5.27 -20.01
C LEU A 110 8.97 4.12 -20.99
N ALA A 111 10.21 4.02 -21.51
CA ALA A 111 10.62 2.91 -22.35
C ALA A 111 10.95 1.62 -21.56
N THR A 112 11.19 1.72 -20.24
CA THR A 112 11.46 0.54 -19.38
C THR A 112 10.19 -0.07 -18.79
N GLY A 113 9.09 0.68 -18.75
CA GLY A 113 7.84 0.24 -18.14
C GLY A 113 7.19 -0.93 -18.87
N GLY A 114 6.82 -1.99 -18.13
CA GLY A 114 6.00 -3.08 -18.62
C GLY A 114 4.54 -2.69 -18.89
N PRO A 115 3.73 -3.59 -19.50
CA PRO A 115 2.29 -3.36 -19.63
C PRO A 115 1.59 -3.39 -18.27
N LYS A 116 0.34 -2.90 -18.22
CA LYS A 116 -0.54 -3.11 -17.06
C LYS A 116 -1.00 -4.58 -17.02
N PRO A 117 -1.14 -5.24 -15.84
CA PRO A 117 -0.89 -4.73 -14.49
C PRO A 117 0.56 -4.74 -14.04
N ALA A 118 1.46 -5.39 -14.77
CA ALA A 118 2.85 -5.62 -14.38
C ALA A 118 3.59 -4.35 -13.94
N ARG A 119 3.38 -3.20 -14.62
CA ARG A 119 3.96 -1.91 -14.19
C ARG A 119 3.52 -1.48 -12.79
N ALA A 120 2.22 -1.54 -12.52
CA ALA A 120 1.66 -1.10 -11.24
C ALA A 120 2.07 -2.05 -10.11
N ASP A 121 2.18 -3.35 -10.41
CA ASP A 121 2.63 -4.37 -9.47
C ASP A 121 4.12 -4.21 -9.14
N ASP A 122 4.97 -3.99 -10.16
CA ASP A 122 6.39 -3.74 -9.98
C ASP A 122 6.64 -2.48 -9.13
N ALA A 123 5.96 -1.37 -9.45
CA ALA A 123 6.07 -0.13 -8.69
C ALA A 123 5.61 -0.29 -7.22
N PHE A 124 4.54 -1.05 -6.98
CA PHE A 124 4.08 -1.34 -5.63
C PHE A 124 5.08 -2.20 -4.85
N GLU A 125 5.59 -3.29 -5.44
CA GLU A 125 6.55 -4.17 -4.76
C GLU A 125 7.89 -3.45 -4.51
N PHE A 126 8.32 -2.57 -5.41
CA PHE A 126 9.47 -1.69 -5.18
C PHE A 126 9.23 -0.75 -3.99
N GLY A 127 8.11 -0.03 -3.98
CA GLY A 127 7.76 0.88 -2.88
C GLY A 127 7.58 0.18 -1.54
N LEU A 128 7.00 -1.02 -1.55
CA LEU A 128 6.82 -1.85 -0.35
C LEU A 128 8.17 -2.26 0.25
N LYS A 129 9.13 -2.69 -0.59
CA LYS A 129 10.49 -3.02 -0.13
C LYS A 129 11.20 -1.81 0.48
N VAL A 130 11.11 -0.66 -0.17
CA VAL A 130 11.71 0.60 0.33
C VAL A 130 11.09 1.00 1.67
N LEU A 131 9.76 0.97 1.77
CA LEU A 131 9.03 1.32 2.99
C LEU A 131 9.40 0.39 4.15
N LEU A 132 9.37 -0.93 3.93
CA LEU A 132 9.69 -1.89 4.98
C LEU A 132 11.15 -1.83 5.40
N HIS A 133 12.07 -1.65 4.45
CA HIS A 133 13.49 -1.48 4.77
C HIS A 133 13.70 -0.26 5.66
N GLY A 134 13.14 0.91 5.29
CA GLY A 134 13.26 2.14 6.07
C GLY A 134 12.63 2.07 7.47
N LEU A 135 11.58 1.25 7.65
CA LEU A 135 10.97 1.02 8.97
C LEU A 135 11.73 -0.01 9.83
N SER A 136 12.50 -0.90 9.20
CA SER A 136 13.34 -1.90 9.88
C SER A 136 14.76 -1.41 10.19
N SER A 137 15.09 -0.18 9.80
CA SER A 137 16.44 0.41 9.90
C SER A 137 16.70 1.05 11.26
#